data_AF-A0A7S3KCX3-F1
#
_entry.id   AF-A0A7S3KCX3-F1
#
_cell.length_a   1.000
_cell.length_b   1.000
_cell.length_c   1.000
_cell.angle_alpha   90.00
_cell.angle_beta   90.00
_cell.angle_gamma   90.00
#
_symmetry.space_group_name_H-M   'P 1'
#
loop_
_entity.id
_entity.type
_entity.pdbx_description
1 polymer ?
#
loop_
_entity_poly.entity_id
_entity_poly.type
_entity_poly.pdbx_seq_one_letter_code
_entity_poly.pdbx_strand_id
1 'polypeptide(L)'
;SNEFILDLLSKLRSELNLSTGEFDSDGHSNAEEAWDAYINEFPSKIDELFYGMTQTSVACPNCGADDPSFEPFLGVPLECDEYDAEIGFRKFFNPASEDFEYDDVCEACGKEVVIKHM
;
A
#
# COMPACT_ATOMS: atom_id res chain seq x y z
N SER A 1 -10.91 -0.72 20.28
CA SER A 1 -11.36 0.64 19.92
C SER A 1 -10.97 0.99 18.48
N ASN A 2 -9.76 0.66 18.02
CA ASN A 2 -9.32 0.89 16.63
C ASN A 2 -10.15 0.10 15.59
N GLU A 3 -10.35 -1.20 15.81
CA GLU A 3 -11.16 -2.06 14.90
C GLU A 3 -12.56 -1.50 14.66
N PHE A 4 -13.20 -0.95 15.69
CA PHE A 4 -14.51 -0.32 15.56
C PHE A 4 -14.47 0.92 14.64
N ILE A 5 -13.43 1.74 14.74
CA ILE A 5 -13.26 2.92 13.89
C ILE A 5 -13.04 2.50 12.44
N LEU A 6 -12.17 1.52 12.20
CA LEU A 6 -11.88 1.00 10.86
C LEU A 6 -13.12 0.34 10.23
N ASP A 7 -13.89 -0.43 10.99
CA ASP A 7 -15.15 -1.03 10.53
C ASP A 7 -16.20 0.03 10.23
N LEU A 8 -16.36 1.04 11.09
CA LEU A 8 -17.29 2.14 10.89
C LEU A 8 -16.94 2.94 9.64
N LEU A 9 -15.68 3.35 9.47
CA LEU A 9 -15.23 4.13 8.32
C LEU A 9 -15.32 3.33 7.02
N SER A 10 -15.01 2.03 7.05
CA SER A 10 -15.18 1.15 5.89
C SER A 10 -16.64 1.01 5.46
N LYS A 11 -17.56 0.88 6.43
CA LYS A 11 -19.01 0.85 6.16
C LYS A 11 -19.52 2.17 5.60
N LEU A 12 -19.15 3.29 6.23
CA LEU A 12 -19.51 4.63 5.73
C LEU A 12 -18.97 4.87 4.32
N ARG A 13 -17.73 4.44 4.04
CA ARG A 13 -17.15 4.50 2.70
C ARG A 13 -18.01 3.72 1.70
N SER A 14 -18.33 2.46 2.00
CA SER A 14 -19.13 1.60 1.12
C SER A 14 -20.55 2.09 0.90
N GLU A 15 -21.17 2.77 1.87
CA GLU A 15 -22.51 3.34 1.70
C GLU A 15 -22.50 4.62 0.87
N LEU A 16 -21.44 5.43 0.99
CA LEU A 16 -21.29 6.70 0.27
C LEU A 16 -20.70 6.53 -1.12
N ASN A 17 -20.00 5.43 -1.35
CA ASN A 17 -19.38 5.10 -2.62
C ASN A 17 -20.24 4.09 -3.37
N LEU A 18 -20.79 4.52 -4.51
CA LEU A 18 -21.63 3.66 -5.34
C LEU A 18 -20.81 2.81 -6.32
N SER A 19 -19.49 2.97 -6.37
CA SER A 19 -18.66 2.14 -7.23
C SER A 19 -18.49 0.74 -6.64
N THR A 20 -18.47 -0.24 -7.53
CA THR A 20 -18.16 -1.65 -7.23
C THR A 20 -16.85 -2.09 -7.89
N GLY A 21 -16.06 -1.17 -8.43
CA GLY A 21 -14.80 -1.53 -9.05
C GLY A 21 -13.75 -1.96 -8.05
N GLU A 22 -12.66 -2.46 -8.61
CA GLU A 22 -11.47 -2.90 -7.89
C GLU A 22 -10.33 -1.95 -8.26
N PHE A 23 -9.50 -1.61 -7.28
CA PHE A 23 -8.27 -0.87 -7.52
C PHE A 23 -7.16 -1.85 -7.87
N ASP A 24 -6.46 -1.61 -8.97
CA ASP A 24 -5.21 -2.32 -9.27
C ASP A 24 -4.07 -1.59 -8.54
N SER A 25 -3.42 -2.27 -7.60
CA SER A 25 -2.27 -1.71 -6.88
C SER A 25 -1.01 -1.67 -7.75
N ASP A 26 -0.97 -2.48 -8.80
CA ASP A 26 0.18 -2.66 -9.67
C ASP A 26 0.00 -1.90 -10.99
N GLY A 27 1.05 -1.83 -11.80
CA GLY A 27 0.99 -1.24 -13.14
C GLY A 27 0.97 0.30 -13.19
N HIS A 28 1.13 0.96 -12.04
CA HIS A 28 1.23 2.42 -11.97
C HIS A 28 2.69 2.89 -11.96
N SER A 29 2.99 3.94 -12.72
CA SER A 29 4.37 4.43 -12.83
C SER A 29 4.78 5.33 -11.67
N ASN A 30 3.81 5.94 -10.99
CA ASN A 30 4.03 6.88 -9.89
C ASN A 30 2.79 7.04 -9.00
N ALA A 31 2.98 7.64 -7.82
CA ALA A 31 1.94 7.79 -6.80
C ALA A 31 0.78 8.71 -7.20
N GLU A 32 1.02 9.74 -8.02
CA GLU A 32 -0.03 10.67 -8.45
C GLU A 32 -1.01 9.95 -9.40
N GLU A 33 -0.47 9.20 -10.36
CA GLU A 33 -1.26 8.36 -11.26
C GLU A 33 -2.08 7.31 -10.51
N ALA A 34 -1.45 6.60 -9.55
CA ALA A 34 -2.13 5.61 -8.72
C ALA A 34 -3.25 6.24 -7.88
N TRP A 35 -3.02 7.42 -7.28
CA TRP A 35 -4.02 8.12 -6.48
C TRP A 35 -5.20 8.62 -7.32
N ASP A 36 -4.93 9.17 -8.51
CA ASP A 36 -5.97 9.61 -9.42
C ASP A 36 -6.83 8.43 -9.89
N ALA A 37 -6.21 7.30 -10.23
CA ALA A 37 -6.94 6.08 -10.55
C ALA A 37 -7.81 5.62 -9.37
N TYR A 38 -7.25 5.61 -8.16
CA TYR A 38 -7.97 5.24 -6.93
C TYR A 38 -9.17 6.15 -6.66
N ILE A 39 -9.01 7.47 -6.65
CA ILE A 39 -10.12 8.39 -6.30
C ILE A 39 -11.21 8.43 -7.37
N ASN A 40 -10.86 8.23 -8.65
CA ASN A 40 -11.85 8.11 -9.71
C ASN A 40 -12.71 6.86 -9.55
N GLU A 41 -12.10 5.75 -9.11
CA GLU A 41 -12.82 4.51 -8.84
C GLU A 41 -13.58 4.58 -7.51
N PHE A 42 -13.04 5.29 -6.52
CA PHE A 42 -13.61 5.41 -5.18
C PHE A 42 -13.89 6.85 -4.73
N PRO A 43 -14.90 7.53 -5.31
CA PRO A 43 -15.19 8.94 -5.02
C PRO A 43 -15.99 9.15 -3.73
N SER A 44 -15.53 8.58 -2.60
CA SER A 44 -16.16 8.83 -1.28
C SER A 44 -15.53 10.02 -0.58
N LYS A 45 -16.32 10.71 0.26
CA LYS A 45 -15.76 11.70 1.19
C LYS A 45 -14.86 11.06 2.25
N ILE A 46 -15.04 9.75 2.54
CA ILE A 46 -14.15 9.01 3.43
C ILE A 46 -12.78 8.81 2.78
N ASP A 47 -12.76 8.46 1.50
CA ASP A 47 -11.53 8.30 0.69
C ASP A 47 -10.74 9.60 0.66
N GLU A 48 -11.40 10.74 0.40
CA GLU A 48 -10.75 12.06 0.37
C GLU A 48 -10.15 12.49 1.71
N LEU A 49 -10.75 12.10 2.84
CA LEU A 49 -10.38 12.61 4.16
C LEU A 49 -9.42 11.72 4.95
N PHE A 50 -9.53 10.40 4.78
CA PHE A 50 -8.87 9.45 5.68
C PHE A 50 -7.98 8.44 4.96
N TYR A 51 -8.14 8.25 3.65
CA TYR A 51 -7.24 7.36 2.93
C TYR A 51 -5.96 8.10 2.53
N GLY A 52 -4.85 7.38 2.65
CA GLY A 52 -3.58 7.72 2.02
C GLY A 52 -3.14 6.59 1.09
N MET A 53 -1.93 6.72 0.54
CA MET A 53 -1.31 5.72 -0.34
C MET A 53 0.08 5.38 0.16
N THR A 54 0.39 4.09 0.33
CA THR A 54 1.74 3.58 0.55
C THR A 54 2.35 3.15 -0.77
N GLN A 55 3.65 3.33 -0.91
CA GLN A 55 4.42 2.77 -2.02
C GLN A 55 5.33 1.68 -1.47
N THR A 56 5.22 0.49 -2.04
CA THR A 56 6.21 -0.58 -1.90
C THR A 56 6.96 -0.68 -3.24
N SER A 57 8.24 -1.02 -3.19
CA SER A 57 9.02 -1.21 -4.41
C SER A 57 9.95 -2.38 -4.21
N VAL A 58 10.00 -3.24 -5.21
CA VAL A 58 10.93 -4.36 -5.26
C VAL A 58 11.81 -4.23 -6.49
N ALA A 59 13.12 -4.14 -6.26
CA ALA A 59 14.10 -4.18 -7.33
C ALA A 59 14.31 -5.63 -7.79
N CYS A 60 14.13 -5.88 -9.09
CA CYS A 60 14.42 -7.18 -9.68
C CYS A 60 15.91 -7.52 -9.55
N PRO A 61 16.28 -8.66 -8.93
CA PRO A 61 17.70 -9.02 -8.75
C PRO A 61 18.42 -9.33 -10.06
N ASN A 62 17.69 -9.63 -11.14
CA ASN A 62 18.27 -9.99 -12.44
C ASN A 62 18.58 -8.79 -13.34
N CYS A 63 17.68 -7.80 -13.40
CA CYS A 63 17.80 -6.65 -14.31
C CYS A 63 17.86 -5.30 -13.60
N GLY A 64 17.57 -5.24 -12.29
CA GLY A 64 17.53 -4.01 -11.50
C GLY A 64 16.36 -3.09 -11.84
N ALA A 65 15.35 -3.58 -12.58
CA ALA A 65 14.10 -2.84 -12.76
C ALA A 65 13.34 -2.81 -11.43
N ASP A 66 12.89 -1.63 -11.03
CA ASP A 66 12.00 -1.44 -9.88
C ASP A 66 10.56 -1.62 -10.33
N ASP A 67 9.81 -2.40 -9.56
CA ASP A 67 8.37 -2.58 -9.73
C ASP A 67 7.64 -1.96 -8.53
N PRO A 68 7.11 -0.74 -8.66
CA PRO A 68 6.42 -0.07 -7.57
C PRO A 68 4.94 -0.47 -7.52
N SER A 69 4.50 -0.92 -6.35
CA SER A 69 3.09 -1.14 -6.05
C SER A 69 2.58 -0.03 -5.13
N PHE A 70 1.34 0.41 -5.34
CA PHE A 70 0.71 1.48 -4.59
C PHE A 70 -0.54 0.93 -3.90
N GLU A 71 -0.57 1.01 -2.57
CA GLU A 71 -1.67 0.47 -1.78
C GLU A 71 -2.39 1.55 -0.98
N PRO A 72 -3.72 1.68 -1.12
CA PRO A 72 -4.49 2.64 -0.35
C PRO A 72 -4.64 2.16 1.10
N PHE A 73 -4.43 3.04 2.07
CA PHE A 73 -4.55 2.71 3.50
C PHE A 73 -5.47 3.69 4.24
N LEU A 74 -6.24 3.16 5.19
CA LEU A 74 -7.12 3.94 6.07
C LEU A 74 -6.48 4.24 7.45
N GLY A 75 -5.44 3.50 7.81
CA GLY A 75 -4.73 3.69 9.06
C GLY A 75 -3.37 3.00 9.03
N VAL A 76 -2.44 3.50 9.85
CA VAL A 76 -1.08 2.95 9.95
C VAL A 76 -0.92 2.32 11.33
N PRO A 77 -0.74 0.98 11.43
CA PRO A 77 -0.52 0.30 12.70
C PRO A 77 0.92 0.52 13.16
N LEU A 78 1.15 1.55 13.98
CA LEU A 78 2.48 1.86 14.49
C LEU A 78 2.82 1.04 15.74
N GLU A 79 4.01 0.45 15.74
CA GLU A 79 4.62 -0.11 16.95
C GLU A 79 5.30 1.01 17.76
N CYS A 80 4.63 1.47 18.82
CA CYS A 80 5.15 2.54 19.67
C CYS A 80 5.80 1.97 20.94
N ASP A 81 7.11 2.16 21.09
CA ASP A 81 7.79 2.00 22.37
C ASP A 81 7.64 3.30 23.19
N GLU A 82 6.68 3.22 24.10
CA GLU A 82 6.32 4.13 25.20
C GLU A 82 6.00 5.61 24.90
N TYR A 83 6.67 6.40 24.05
CA TYR A 83 6.33 7.85 23.91
C TYR A 83 6.64 8.56 22.58
N ASP A 84 7.20 7.89 21.58
CA ASP A 84 7.61 8.57 20.34
C ASP A 84 7.00 7.93 19.08
N ALA A 85 6.05 8.64 18.48
CA ALA A 85 5.42 8.22 17.23
C ALA A 85 6.40 8.20 16.06
N GLU A 86 7.47 9.00 16.09
CA GLU A 86 8.50 9.02 15.05
C GLU A 86 9.23 7.67 14.98
N ILE A 87 9.48 7.03 16.13
CA ILE A 87 10.08 5.70 16.20
C ILE A 87 9.15 4.67 15.53
N GLY A 88 7.85 4.73 15.83
CA GLY A 88 6.86 3.85 15.21
C GLY A 88 6.82 4.01 13.69
N PHE A 89 6.81 5.25 13.19
CA PHE A 89 6.84 5.50 11.75
C PHE A 89 8.13 5.01 11.09
N ARG A 90 9.29 5.23 11.73
CA ARG A 90 10.58 4.74 11.22
C ARG A 90 10.59 3.21 11.13
N LYS A 91 10.06 2.51 12.13
CA LYS A 91 9.96 1.04 12.09
C LYS A 91 9.00 0.57 11.00
N PHE A 92 7.86 1.22 10.85
CA PHE A 92 6.85 0.83 9.85
C PHE A 92 7.35 1.00 8.40
N PHE A 93 7.98 2.13 8.09
CA PHE A 93 8.48 2.41 6.73
C PHE A 93 9.89 1.88 6.45
N ASN A 94 10.56 1.38 7.47
CA ASN A 94 11.87 0.73 7.36
C ASN A 94 11.91 -0.51 8.26
N PRO A 95 11.08 -1.53 7.94
CA PRO A 95 11.06 -2.76 8.71
C PRO A 95 12.45 -3.40 8.66
N ALA A 96 12.88 -3.99 9.77
CA ALA A 96 14.08 -4.83 9.74
C ALA A 96 13.76 -6.06 8.87
N SER A 97 14.61 -6.38 7.90
CA SER A 97 14.55 -7.58 7.03
C SER A 97 13.85 -8.76 7.69
N GLU A 98 12.57 -8.97 7.39
CA GLU A 98 11.98 -10.28 7.53
C GLU A 98 12.17 -10.97 6.19
N ASP A 99 12.99 -12.03 6.18
CA ASP A 99 13.30 -12.83 4.99
C ASP A 99 12.03 -13.53 4.48
N PHE A 100 11.20 -12.83 3.73
CA PHE A 100 10.12 -13.42 2.95
C PHE A 100 10.64 -13.70 1.54
N GLU A 101 10.58 -14.97 1.14
CA GLU A 101 10.84 -15.43 -0.22
C GLU A 101 9.51 -15.74 -0.90
N TYR A 102 9.22 -15.04 -2.00
CA TYR A 102 8.17 -15.42 -2.93
C TYR A 102 8.72 -15.44 -4.36
N ASP A 103 8.23 -16.40 -5.13
CA ASP A 103 8.53 -16.55 -6.55
C ASP A 103 7.58 -15.65 -7.35
N ASP A 104 8.15 -14.75 -8.15
CA ASP A 104 7.40 -13.90 -9.07
C ASP A 104 8.08 -13.83 -10.43
N VAL A 105 7.42 -13.29 -11.46
CA VAL A 105 8.00 -13.10 -12.80
C VAL A 105 8.17 -11.61 -13.03
N CYS A 106 9.42 -11.17 -13.13
CA CYS A 106 9.71 -9.76 -13.43
C CYS A 106 9.19 -9.39 -14.82
N GLU A 107 8.25 -8.45 -14.91
CA GLU A 107 7.64 -8.03 -16.18
C GLU A 107 8.67 -7.47 -17.17
N ALA A 108 9.70 -6.78 -16.67
CA ALA A 108 10.73 -6.17 -17.51
C ALA A 108 11.66 -7.18 -18.20
N CYS A 109 11.97 -8.31 -17.57
CA CYS A 109 12.94 -9.27 -18.12
C CYS A 109 12.39 -10.69 -18.35
N GLY A 110 11.16 -10.96 -17.93
CA GLY A 110 10.45 -12.23 -18.11
C GLY A 110 11.08 -13.41 -17.37
N LYS A 111 11.91 -13.15 -16.35
CA LYS A 111 12.57 -14.19 -15.55
C LYS A 111 11.88 -14.33 -14.20
N GLU A 112 11.84 -15.57 -13.72
CA GLU A 112 11.51 -15.85 -12.32
C GLU A 112 12.50 -15.13 -11.40
N VAL A 113 11.95 -14.45 -10.40
CA VAL A 113 12.67 -13.72 -9.36
C VAL A 113 12.26 -14.29 -8.01
N VAL A 114 13.25 -14.64 -7.21
CA VAL A 114 13.05 -14.86 -5.78
C VAL A 114 13.25 -13.51 -5.12
N ILE A 115 12.14 -12.85 -4.79
CA ILE A 115 12.18 -11.57 -4.10
C ILE A 115 12.47 -11.88 -2.63
N LYS A 116 13.57 -11.29 -2.11
CA LYS A 116 13.87 -11.28 -0.67
C LYS A 116 13.59 -9.89 -0.15
N HIS A 117 12.59 -9.75 0.72
CA HIS A 117 12.46 -8.52 1.49
C HIS A 117 13.61 -8.46 2.52
N MET A 118 14.45 -7.44 2.41
CA MET A 118 15.48 -7.04 3.39
C MET A 118 15.05 -5.76 4.11
#